data_AF-A0A542BJH3-F1
#
_entry.id   AF-A0A542BJH3-F1
#
_cell.length_a   1.000
_cell.length_b   1.000
_cell.length_c   1.000
_cell.angle_alpha   90.00
_cell.angle_beta   90.00
_cell.angle_gamma   90.00
#
_symmetry.space_group_name_H-M   'P 1'
#
loop_
_entity.id
_entity.type
_entity.pdbx_description
1 polymer ?
#
loop_
_entity_poly.entity_id
_entity_poly.type
_entity_poly.pdbx_seq_one_letter_code
_entity_poly.pdbx_strand_id
1 'polypeptide(L)' 'MSTVKVDITAISRVRYSKVVDMEKEDYERYLAICDSETNCRESDKKLTEIAVKYGFEPCDDQIEDIDDPEDIEFDLID' A
#
# COMPACT_ATOMS: atom_id res chain seq x y z
N MET A 1 25.91 33.76 7.40
CA MET A 1 25.12 32.67 8.01
C MET A 1 25.71 31.37 7.54
N SER A 2 25.98 30.44 8.44
CA SER A 2 26.47 29.09 8.13
C SER A 2 25.28 28.13 8.03
N THR A 3 25.28 27.25 7.03
CA THR A 3 24.26 26.22 6.82
C THR A 3 24.88 24.84 6.96
N VAL A 4 24.10 23.86 7.42
CA VAL A 4 24.46 22.45 7.47
C VAL A 4 23.60 21.66 6.49
N LYS A 5 24.09 20.51 6.03
CA LYS A 5 23.32 19.59 5.20
C LYS A 5 22.62 18.58 6.11
N VAL A 6 21.32 18.40 5.91
CA VAL A 6 20.52 17.41 6.64
C VAL A 6 19.72 16.56 5.66
N ASP A 7 19.55 15.28 5.99
CA ASP A 7 18.50 14.42 5.46
C ASP A 7 17.24 14.59 6.30
N ILE A 8 16.08 14.66 5.66
CA ILE A 8 14.79 14.77 6.35
C ILE A 8 13.93 13.61 5.88
N THR A 9 13.62 12.70 6.79
CA THR A 9 12.81 11.50 6.53
C THR A 9 11.51 11.58 7.32
N ALA A 10 10.48 10.93 6.80
CA ALA A 10 9.18 10.78 7.47
C ALA A 10 8.46 9.54 6.92
N ILE A 11 7.50 9.02 7.67
CA ILE A 11 6.65 7.89 7.27
C ILE A 11 5.21 8.39 7.17
N SER A 12 4.51 8.07 6.09
CA SER A 12 3.07 8.31 5.98
C SER A 12 2.35 7.01 5.62
N ARG A 13 1.10 6.90 6.08
CA ARG A 13 0.19 5.83 5.69
C ARG A 13 -0.60 6.28 4.47
N VAL A 14 -0.57 5.44 3.44
CA VAL A 14 -1.29 5.68 2.20
C VAL A 14 -2.43 4.68 2.07
N ARG A 15 -3.62 5.18 1.74
CA ARG A 15 -4.77 4.37 1.42
C ARG A 15 -5.03 4.41 -0.08
N TYR A 16 -5.12 3.23 -0.70
CA TYR A 16 -5.44 3.07 -2.10
C TYR A 16 -6.87 2.58 -2.30
N SER A 17 -7.58 3.09 -3.31
CA SER A 17 -8.94 2.66 -3.64
C SER A 17 -9.21 2.77 -5.14
N LYS A 18 -9.86 1.76 -5.70
CA LYS A 18 -10.28 1.71 -7.10
C LYS A 18 -11.56 0.90 -7.22
N VAL A 19 -12.55 1.44 -7.93
CA VAL A 19 -13.75 0.69 -8.29
C VAL A 19 -13.51 -0.02 -9.62
N VAL A 20 -13.77 -1.33 -9.65
CA VAL A 20 -13.56 -2.18 -10.82
C VAL A 20 -14.75 -3.12 -11.02
N ASP A 21 -15.04 -3.46 -12.27
CA ASP A 21 -15.95 -4.56 -12.58
C ASP A 21 -15.17 -5.88 -12.45
N MET A 22 -15.52 -6.68 -11.43
CA MET A 22 -14.84 -7.94 -11.09
C MET A 22 -15.65 -9.16 -11.52
N GLU A 23 -14.97 -10.19 -12.00
CA GLU A 23 -15.57 -11.50 -12.26
C GLU A 23 -16.03 -12.15 -10.95
N LYS A 24 -17.24 -12.72 -10.94
CA LYS A 24 -17.81 -13.34 -9.73
C LYS A 24 -16.90 -14.44 -9.16
N GLU A 25 -16.28 -15.25 -10.02
CA GLU A 25 -15.38 -16.34 -9.63
C GLU A 25 -14.14 -15.83 -8.88
N ASP A 26 -13.58 -14.69 -9.30
CA ASP A 26 -12.45 -14.08 -8.59
C ASP A 26 -12.86 -13.51 -7.23
N TYR A 27 -14.08 -12.95 -7.14
CA TYR A 27 -14.61 -12.50 -5.87
C TYR A 27 -14.84 -13.66 -4.88
N GLU A 28 -15.37 -14.79 -5.37
CA GLU A 28 -15.49 -16.01 -4.56
C GLU A 28 -14.11 -16.55 -4.13
N ARG A 29 -13.11 -16.48 -5.01
CA ARG A 29 -11.72 -16.84 -4.68
C ARG A 29 -11.13 -15.91 -3.62
N TYR A 30 -11.41 -14.60 -3.68
CA TYR A 30 -11.04 -13.64 -2.65
C TYR A 30 -11.62 -14.04 -1.29
N LEU A 31 -12.92 -14.32 -1.22
CA LEU A 31 -13.58 -14.74 0.02
C LEU A 31 -12.95 -16.01 0.60
N ALA A 32 -12.65 -17.00 -0.25
CA ALA A 32 -12.00 -18.23 0.18
C ALA A 32 -10.58 -18.01 0.75
N ILE A 33 -9.84 -17.00 0.26
CA ILE A 33 -8.55 -16.61 0.83
C ILE A 33 -8.74 -15.96 2.20
N CYS A 34 -9.71 -15.07 2.34
CA CYS A 34 -10.02 -14.40 3.61
C CYS A 34 -10.52 -15.35 4.70
N ASP A 35 -11.30 -16.36 4.33
CA ASP A 35 -11.82 -17.38 5.26
C ASP A 35 -10.74 -18.39 5.70
N SER A 36 -9.58 -18.41 5.03
CA SER A 36 -8.48 -19.24 5.50
C SER A 36 -7.91 -18.66 6.80
N GLU A 37 -7.88 -19.45 7.88
CA GLU A 37 -7.40 -19.02 9.22
C GLU A 37 -5.91 -18.63 9.28
N THR A 38 -5.23 -18.59 8.14
CA THR A 38 -3.80 -18.31 8.04
C THR A 38 -3.60 -16.96 7.38
N ASN A 39 -3.55 -15.90 8.20
CA ASN A 39 -3.16 -14.57 7.75
C ASN A 39 -1.64 -14.55 7.59
N CYS A 40 -1.16 -15.08 6.47
CA CYS A 40 0.25 -15.23 6.15
C CYS A 40 0.60 -14.46 4.87
N ARG A 41 1.90 -14.24 4.68
CA ARG A 41 2.48 -13.61 3.47
C ARG A 41 2.03 -14.26 2.16
N GLU A 42 1.63 -15.53 2.17
CA GLU A 42 1.10 -16.20 0.97
C GLU A 42 -0.33 -15.75 0.62
N SER A 43 -1.17 -15.48 1.62
CA SER A 43 -2.51 -14.92 1.43
C SER A 43 -2.41 -13.53 0.83
N ASP A 44 -1.54 -12.66 1.37
CA ASP A 44 -1.29 -11.33 0.82
C ASP A 44 -0.83 -11.40 -0.64
N LYS A 45 0.09 -12.31 -0.97
CA LYS A 45 0.56 -12.47 -2.35
C LYS A 45 -0.58 -12.84 -3.30
N LYS A 46 -1.47 -13.77 -2.92
CA LYS A 46 -2.63 -14.18 -3.73
C LYS A 46 -3.62 -13.01 -3.90
N LEU A 47 -3.83 -12.22 -2.85
CA LEU A 47 -4.68 -11.04 -2.91
C LEU A 47 -4.09 -9.98 -3.85
N THR A 48 -2.78 -9.75 -3.80
CA THR A 48 -2.08 -8.86 -4.74
C THR A 48 -2.21 -9.35 -6.18
N GLU A 49 -2.08 -10.65 -6.44
CA GLU A 49 -2.28 -11.22 -7.79
C GLU A 49 -3.71 -10.96 -8.32
N ILE A 50 -4.73 -11.10 -7.47
CA ILE A 50 -6.11 -10.76 -7.84
C ILE A 50 -6.24 -9.26 -8.09
N ALA A 51 -5.72 -8.41 -7.21
CA ALA A 51 -5.80 -6.95 -7.33
C ALA A 51 -5.15 -6.44 -8.63
N VAL A 52 -3.94 -6.94 -8.95
CA VAL A 52 -3.21 -6.59 -10.18
C VAL A 52 -3.97 -7.03 -11.44
N LYS A 53 -4.70 -8.17 -11.42
CA LYS A 53 -5.56 -8.57 -12.56
C LYS A 53 -6.58 -7.49 -12.92
N TYR A 54 -7.06 -6.72 -11.94
CA TYR A 54 -8.00 -5.60 -12.12
C TYR A 54 -7.29 -4.23 -12.22
N GLY A 55 -5.98 -4.26 -12.45
CA GLY A 55 -5.13 -3.09 -12.57
C GLY A 55 -5.06 -2.27 -11.29
N PHE A 56 -5.22 -2.90 -10.12
CA PHE A 56 -4.92 -2.28 -8.84
C PHE A 56 -3.42 -2.48 -8.56
N GLU A 57 -2.64 -1.46 -8.88
CA GLU A 57 -1.20 -1.40 -8.70
C GLU A 57 -0.94 -0.17 -7.83
N PRO A 58 -0.16 -0.27 -6.74
CA PRO A 58 0.12 0.86 -5.87
C PRO A 58 0.92 1.93 -6.61
N CYS A 59 0.19 2.81 -7.28
CA CYS A 59 0.61 3.92 -8.10
C CYS A 59 -0.19 5.16 -7.65
N ASP A 60 0.37 6.34 -7.87
CA ASP A 60 -0.17 7.61 -7.35
C ASP A 60 -1.63 7.90 -7.77
N ASP A 61 -2.08 7.35 -8.89
CA ASP A 61 -3.44 7.52 -9.43
C ASP A 61 -4.52 6.77 -8.66
N GLN A 62 -4.13 5.85 -7.76
CA GLN A 62 -5.04 5.03 -6.96
C GLN A 62 -5.08 5.44 -5.50
N ILE A 63 -4.32 6.47 -5.13
CA ILE A 63 -4.29 6.99 -3.78
C ILE A 63 -5.61 7.72 -3.49
N GLU A 64 -6.39 7.17 -2.54
CA GLU A 64 -7.60 7.80 -2.02
C GLU A 64 -7.26 8.84 -0.96
N ASP A 65 -6.27 8.53 -0.12
CA ASP A 65 -5.85 9.38 1.00
C ASP A 65 -4.38 9.13 1.37
N ILE A 66 -3.71 10.18 1.84
CA ILE A 66 -2.36 10.12 2.41
C ILE A 66 -2.42 10.85 3.74
N ASP A 67 -2.19 10.14 4.84
CA ASP A 67 -2.12 10.74 6.17
C ASP A 67 -0.96 11.74 6.24
N ASP A 68 -1.04 12.71 7.15
CA ASP A 68 0.08 13.60 7.44
C ASP A 68 1.33 12.78 7.80
N PRO A 69 2.53 13.21 7.35
CA PRO A 69 3.77 12.50 7.65
C PRO A 69 4.03 12.46 9.17
N GLU A 70 4.21 11.24 9.67
CA GLU A 70 4.61 10.93 11.04
C GLU A 70 6.11 10.57 11.08
N ASP A 71 6.66 10.47 12.29
CA ASP A 71 8.06 10.08 12.54
C ASP A 71 9.08 10.90 11.73
N ILE A 72 8.92 12.24 11.76
CA ILE A 72 9.82 13.15 11.05
C ILE A 72 11.18 13.19 11.76
N GLU A 73 12.24 12.76 11.08
CA GLU A 73 13.60 12.74 11.59
C GLU A 73 14.52 13.67 10.75
N PHE A 74 15.54 14.21 11.41
CA PHE A 74 16.52 15.12 10.79
C PHE A 74 17.93 14.58 11.09
N ASP A 75 18.61 14.07 10.07
CA ASP A 75 19.95 13.52 10.20
C ASP A 75 21.00 14.42 9.54
N LEU A 76 22.07 14.75 10.26
CA LEU A 76 23.19 15.50 9.69
C LEU A 76 23.95 14.63 8.68
N ILE A 77 24.19 15.18 7.50
CA ILE A 77 25.03 14.56 6.48
C ILE A 77 26.40 15.26 6.50
N ASP A 78 27.44 14.52 6.90
CA ASP A 78 28.84 14.93 6.84
C ASP A 78 29.41 14.94 5.40
#